data_AF-A0A8T3Z3D3-F1
#
_entry.id   AF-A0A8T3Z3D3-F1
#
_cell.length_a   1.000
_cell.length_b   1.000
_cell.length_c   1.000
_cell.angle_alpha   90.00
_cell.angle_beta   90.00
_cell.angle_gamma   90.00
#
_symmetry.space_group_name_H-M   'P 1'
#
loop_
_entity.id
_entity.type
_entity.pdbx_description
1 polymer ?
#
loop_
_entity_poly.entity_id
_entity_poly.type
_entity_poly.pdbx_seq_one_letter_code
_entity_poly.pdbx_strand_id
1 'polypeptide(L)'
;MNLRSGRLKGQMSREVADFTSSLEFDRRIFQADILCNHAHTTMLMEQKIIPHDVGEKILNALDELENEGIDALDLDTAVEDIHMAVENYVTSVMGPDAGFMHTAKSRNDQVATDLKIALKE
;
A
#
# COMPACT_ATOMS: atom_id res chain seq x y z
N MET A 1 -7.94 0.58 -5.91
CA MET A 1 -7.31 0.15 -7.16
C MET A 1 -7.23 -1.37 -7.16
N ASN A 2 -7.47 -2.05 -8.28
CA ASN A 2 -7.26 -3.50 -8.39
C ASN A 2 -6.09 -3.74 -9.35
N LEU A 3 -4.97 -4.23 -8.82
CA LEU A 3 -3.71 -4.42 -9.56
C LEU A 3 -3.86 -5.31 -10.80
N ARG A 4 -4.89 -6.18 -10.84
CA ARG A 4 -5.12 -7.14 -11.92
C ARG A 4 -6.07 -6.62 -13.00
N SER A 5 -6.74 -5.49 -12.77
CA SER A 5 -7.75 -4.93 -13.68
C SER A 5 -7.21 -4.55 -15.07
N GLY A 6 -5.92 -4.24 -15.19
CA GLY A 6 -5.26 -4.01 -16.48
C GLY A 6 -5.06 -5.28 -17.33
N ARG A 7 -5.13 -6.47 -16.71
CA ARG A 7 -4.83 -7.76 -17.36
C ARG A 7 -6.06 -8.65 -17.56
N LEU A 8 -7.01 -8.61 -16.63
CA LEU A 8 -8.20 -9.46 -16.63
C LEU A 8 -9.45 -8.64 -16.92
N LYS A 9 -10.33 -9.16 -17.78
CA LYS A 9 -11.64 -8.56 -18.05
C LYS A 9 -12.66 -9.06 -17.03
N GLY A 10 -13.52 -8.18 -16.55
CA GLY A 10 -14.60 -8.51 -15.61
C GLY A 10 -14.19 -8.34 -14.15
N GLN A 11 -15.17 -8.51 -13.26
CA GLN A 11 -14.95 -8.48 -11.81
C GLN A 11 -14.53 -9.85 -11.29
N MET A 12 -13.69 -9.86 -10.27
CA MET A 12 -13.33 -11.10 -9.57
C MET A 12 -14.55 -11.62 -8.81
N SER A 13 -14.83 -12.92 -8.91
CA SER A 13 -15.87 -13.56 -8.11
C SER A 13 -15.50 -13.52 -6.63
N ARG A 14 -16.50 -13.38 -5.77
CA ARG A 14 -16.32 -13.36 -4.31
C ARG A 14 -15.53 -14.55 -3.78
N GLU A 15 -15.84 -15.76 -4.25
CA GLU A 15 -15.13 -16.98 -3.85
C GLU A 15 -13.62 -16.92 -4.11
N VAL A 16 -13.21 -16.28 -5.22
CA VAL A 16 -11.79 -16.11 -5.55
C VAL A 16 -11.19 -15.02 -4.69
N ALA A 17 -11.90 -13.90 -4.47
CA ALA A 17 -11.46 -12.84 -3.57
C ALA A 17 -11.17 -13.38 -2.17
N ASP A 18 -12.14 -14.10 -1.59
CA ASP A 18 -12.06 -14.70 -0.27
C ASP A 18 -10.90 -15.71 -0.18
N PHE A 19 -10.67 -16.51 -1.23
CA PHE A 19 -9.57 -17.48 -1.25
C PHE A 19 -8.19 -16.83 -1.38
N THR A 20 -8.08 -15.73 -2.13
CA THR A 20 -6.78 -15.09 -2.39
C THR A 20 -6.42 -14.00 -1.39
N SER A 21 -7.36 -13.54 -0.57
CA SER A 21 -7.11 -12.48 0.39
C SER A 21 -6.17 -12.94 1.50
N SER A 22 -5.14 -12.15 1.79
CA SER A 22 -4.22 -12.34 2.92
C SER A 22 -4.52 -11.37 4.08
N LEU A 23 -5.56 -10.54 3.94
CA LEU A 23 -5.84 -9.40 4.81
C LEU A 23 -6.01 -9.76 6.29
N GLU A 24 -6.56 -10.94 6.60
CA GLU A 24 -6.71 -11.43 7.99
C GLU A 24 -5.35 -11.51 8.70
N PHE A 25 -4.32 -11.98 7.99
CA PHE A 25 -2.98 -12.18 8.54
C PHE A 25 -2.10 -10.94 8.42
N ASP A 26 -2.27 -10.19 7.33
CA ASP A 26 -1.40 -9.06 6.97
C ASP A 26 -1.55 -7.85 7.90
N ARG A 27 -2.58 -7.81 8.76
CA ARG A 27 -2.68 -6.79 9.82
C ARG A 27 -1.40 -6.69 10.67
N ARG A 28 -0.66 -7.80 10.79
CA ARG A 28 0.60 -7.89 11.54
C ARG A 28 1.75 -7.12 10.89
N ILE A 29 1.68 -6.87 9.59
CA ILE A 29 2.72 -6.15 8.85
C ILE A 29 2.32 -4.70 8.52
N PHE A 30 1.16 -4.22 9.00
CA PHE A 30 0.66 -2.87 8.72
C PHE A 30 1.69 -1.77 9.01
N GLN A 31 2.27 -1.76 10.22
CA GLN A 31 3.27 -0.75 10.60
C GLN A 31 4.53 -0.86 9.74
N ALA A 32 4.95 -2.09 9.43
CA ALA A 32 6.06 -2.37 8.56
C ALA A 32 5.83 -1.84 7.12
N ASP A 33 4.61 -1.98 6.61
CA ASP A 33 4.21 -1.47 5.29
C ASP A 33 4.25 0.07 5.24
N ILE A 34 3.74 0.75 6.27
CA ILE A 34 3.84 2.22 6.38
C ILE A 34 5.30 2.66 6.35
N LEU A 35 6.16 2.04 7.17
CA LEU A 35 7.59 2.36 7.21
C LEU A 35 8.29 2.10 5.87
N CYS A 36 7.95 0.99 5.20
CA CYS A 36 8.49 0.67 3.88
C CYS A 36 8.10 1.74 2.84
N ASN A 37 6.82 2.14 2.82
CA ASN A 37 6.32 3.16 1.90
C ASN A 37 6.88 4.55 2.18
N HIS A 38 7.06 4.92 3.45
CA HIS A 38 7.71 6.17 3.83
C HIS A 38 9.16 6.19 3.34
N ALA A 39 9.93 5.14 3.62
CA ALA A 39 11.33 5.04 3.17
C ALA A 39 11.45 5.05 1.64
N HIS A 40 10.59 4.31 0.93
CA HIS A 40 10.61 4.24 -0.53
C HIS A 40 10.25 5.59 -1.17
N THR A 41 9.22 6.26 -0.67
CA THR A 41 8.78 7.57 -1.18
C THR A 41 9.86 8.62 -0.98
N THR A 42 10.49 8.67 0.20
CA THR A 42 11.64 9.55 0.46
C THR A 42 12.78 9.30 -0.52
N MET A 43 13.13 8.02 -0.75
CA MET A 43 14.16 7.66 -1.73
C MET A 43 13.80 8.14 -3.15
N LEU A 44 12.55 7.96 -3.59
CA LEU A 44 12.09 8.43 -4.90
C LEU A 44 12.23 9.95 -5.05
N MET A 45 11.95 10.72 -3.99
CA MET A 45 12.14 12.18 -3.97
C MET A 45 13.63 12.56 -4.04
N GLU A 46 14.49 11.92 -3.23
CA GLU A 46 15.93 12.18 -3.21
C GLU A 46 16.59 11.87 -4.56
N GLN A 47 16.16 10.81 -5.24
CA GLN A 47 16.60 10.44 -6.59
C GLN A 47 15.97 11.28 -7.70
N LYS A 48 15.04 12.18 -7.35
CA LYS A 48 14.30 13.03 -8.31
C LYS A 48 13.54 12.22 -9.36
N ILE A 49 13.07 11.03 -8.97
CA ILE A 49 12.23 10.16 -9.82
C ILE A 49 10.79 10.67 -9.80
N ILE A 50 10.35 11.24 -8.68
CA ILE A 50 9.03 11.85 -8.52
C ILE A 50 9.17 13.33 -8.12
N PRO A 51 8.17 14.18 -8.44
CA PRO A 51 8.14 15.57 -7.96
C PRO A 51 8.13 15.63 -6.43
N HIS A 52 8.87 16.59 -5.87
CA HIS A 52 8.99 16.74 -4.41
C HIS A 52 7.65 17.02 -3.74
N ASP A 53 6.82 17.87 -4.34
CA ASP A 53 5.49 18.23 -3.85
C ASP A 53 4.51 17.05 -3.87
N VAL A 54 4.66 16.13 -4.82
CA VAL A 54 3.89 14.88 -4.86
C VAL A 54 4.35 13.94 -3.77
N GLY A 55 5.68 13.77 -3.61
CA GLY A 55 6.24 12.94 -2.56
C GLY A 55 5.86 13.40 -1.15
N GLU A 56 5.89 14.71 -0.87
CA GLU A 56 5.44 15.26 0.42
C GLU A 56 3.97 14.96 0.71
N LYS A 57 3.09 14.99 -0.30
CA LYS A 57 1.68 14.62 -0.12
C LYS A 57 1.51 13.14 0.22
N ILE A 58 2.31 12.26 -0.40
CA ILE A 58 2.29 10.82 -0.08
C ILE A 58 2.74 10.61 1.36
N LEU A 59 3.85 11.23 1.78
CA LEU A 59 4.36 11.11 3.15
C LEU A 59 3.34 11.61 4.17
N ASN A 60 2.73 12.78 3.95
CA ASN A 60 1.69 13.31 4.83
C ASN A 60 0.47 12.38 4.96
N ALA A 61 0.04 11.75 3.85
CA ALA A 61 -1.07 10.79 3.88
C ALA A 61 -0.71 9.50 4.63
N LEU A 62 0.54 9.05 4.54
CA LEU A 62 1.05 7.91 5.31
C LEU A 62 1.13 8.25 6.81
N ASP A 63 1.58 9.46 7.16
CA ASP A 63 1.60 9.94 8.55
C ASP A 63 0.19 10.05 9.14
N GLU A 64 -0.79 10.52 8.34
CA GLU A 64 -2.20 10.54 8.74
C GLU A 64 -2.71 9.13 9.04
N LEU A 65 -2.45 8.17 8.12
CA LEU A 65 -2.83 6.77 8.30
C LEU A 65 -2.14 6.11 9.50
N GLU A 66 -0.86 6.42 9.76
CA GLU A 66 -0.14 5.88 10.92
C GLU A 66 -0.79 6.34 12.23
N ASN A 67 -1.21 7.61 12.29
CA ASN A 67 -1.87 8.20 13.46
C ASN A 67 -3.29 7.68 13.67
N GLU A 68 -4.07 7.51 12.60
CA GLU A 68 -5.42 6.93 12.68
C GLU A 68 -5.39 5.42 12.95
N GLY A 69 -4.31 4.77 12.52
CA GLY A 69 -4.09 3.34 12.66
C GLY A 69 -4.87 2.50 11.65
N ILE A 70 -4.73 1.18 11.79
CA ILE A 70 -5.30 0.21 10.84
C ILE A 70 -6.82 0.28 10.70
N ASP A 71 -7.52 0.84 11.71
CA ASP A 71 -8.98 0.97 11.71
C ASP A 71 -9.50 2.02 10.73
N ALA A 72 -8.62 2.89 10.21
CA ALA A 72 -8.93 3.83 9.13
C ALA A 72 -9.02 3.15 7.75
N LEU A 73 -8.50 1.93 7.62
CA LEU A 73 -8.53 1.19 6.38
C LEU A 73 -9.90 0.54 6.17
N ASP A 74 -10.38 0.60 4.93
CA ASP A 74 -11.46 -0.28 4.49
C ASP A 74 -10.91 -1.69 4.29
N LEU A 75 -11.22 -2.57 5.23
CA LEU A 75 -10.75 -3.94 5.27
C LEU A 75 -11.78 -4.94 4.75
N ASP A 76 -12.59 -4.52 3.77
CA ASP A 76 -13.45 -5.43 3.00
C ASP A 76 -12.60 -6.54 2.35
N THR A 77 -13.11 -7.77 2.41
CA THR A 77 -12.61 -8.95 1.66
C THR A 77 -12.38 -8.73 0.16
N ALA A 78 -13.01 -7.72 -0.45
CA ALA A 78 -12.71 -7.31 -1.83
C ALA A 78 -11.27 -6.76 -2.00
N VAL A 79 -10.61 -6.41 -0.89
CA VAL A 79 -9.21 -6.00 -0.81
C VAL A 79 -8.31 -7.23 -0.66
N GLU A 80 -7.36 -7.38 -1.58
CA GLU A 80 -6.47 -8.55 -1.69
C GLU A 80 -5.51 -8.66 -0.51
N ASP A 81 -4.81 -7.57 -0.16
CA ASP A 81 -3.77 -7.53 0.86
C ASP A 81 -3.75 -6.18 1.59
N ILE A 82 -3.01 -6.09 2.70
CA ILE A 82 -2.90 -4.84 3.49
C ILE A 82 -2.29 -3.71 2.67
N HIS A 83 -1.38 -4.05 1.77
CA HIS A 83 -0.70 -3.07 0.94
C HIS A 83 -1.69 -2.37 0.00
N MET A 84 -2.62 -3.13 -0.60
CA MET A 84 -3.70 -2.57 -1.43
C MET A 84 -4.66 -1.71 -0.60
N ALA A 85 -4.87 -2.04 0.68
CA ALA A 85 -5.66 -1.21 1.59
C ALA A 85 -5.00 0.15 1.84
N VAL A 86 -3.69 0.15 2.14
CA VAL A 86 -2.89 1.37 2.31
C VAL A 86 -2.87 2.21 1.03
N GLU A 87 -2.67 1.57 -0.13
CA GLU A 87 -2.73 2.24 -1.44
C GLU A 87 -4.07 2.91 -1.70
N ASN A 88 -5.18 2.24 -1.36
CA ASN A 88 -6.52 2.79 -1.51
C ASN A 88 -6.72 4.00 -0.60
N TYR A 89 -6.25 3.93 0.64
CA TYR A 89 -6.29 5.04 1.57
C TYR A 89 -5.54 6.25 1.02
N VAL A 90 -4.26 6.09 0.66
CA VAL A 90 -3.44 7.19 0.11
C VAL A 90 -4.08 7.76 -1.15
N THR A 91 -4.57 6.90 -2.05
CA THR A 91 -5.30 7.33 -3.25
C THR A 91 -6.57 8.12 -2.91
N SER A 92 -7.29 7.76 -1.84
CA SER A 92 -8.50 8.48 -1.43
C SER A 92 -8.19 9.89 -0.89
N VAL A 93 -7.02 10.07 -0.26
CA VAL A 93 -6.59 11.34 0.33
C VAL A 93 -6.08 12.31 -0.74
N MET A 94 -5.19 11.84 -1.64
CA MET A 94 -4.49 12.71 -2.59
C MET A 94 -4.81 12.49 -4.07
N GLY A 95 -5.63 11.49 -4.39
CA GLY A 95 -6.02 11.18 -5.77
C GLY A 95 -4.98 10.32 -6.52
N PRO A 96 -5.02 10.34 -7.87
CA PRO A 96 -4.29 9.38 -8.71
C PRO A 96 -2.76 9.49 -8.63
N ASP A 97 -2.24 10.63 -8.18
CA ASP A 97 -0.80 10.83 -7.97
C ASP A 97 -0.25 9.90 -6.85
N ALA A 98 -1.10 9.30 -6.02
CA ALA A 98 -0.70 8.24 -5.10
C ALA A 98 0.04 7.10 -5.81
N GLY A 99 -0.25 6.83 -7.09
CA GLY A 99 0.40 5.79 -7.89
C GLY A 99 1.93 5.94 -8.00
N PHE A 100 2.47 7.14 -7.77
CA PHE A 100 3.92 7.38 -7.77
C PHE A 100 4.66 6.54 -6.71
N MET A 101 4.01 6.19 -5.58
CA MET A 101 4.62 5.37 -4.52
C MET A 101 4.99 3.94 -4.97
N HIS A 102 4.49 3.48 -6.13
CA HIS A 102 4.80 2.17 -6.70
C HIS A 102 5.91 2.19 -7.73
N THR A 103 6.45 3.37 -8.05
CA THR A 103 7.48 3.50 -9.06
C THR A 103 8.69 2.64 -8.69
N ALA A 104 9.07 1.73 -9.59
CA ALA A 104 10.18 0.79 -9.42
C ALA A 104 10.09 -0.13 -8.19
N LYS A 105 8.88 -0.38 -7.68
CA LYS A 105 8.61 -1.29 -6.55
C LYS A 105 7.71 -2.43 -6.98
N SER A 106 7.90 -3.62 -6.41
CA SER A 106 7.00 -4.76 -6.57
C SER A 106 6.45 -5.20 -5.22
N ARG A 107 5.32 -5.91 -5.24
CA ARG A 107 4.78 -6.52 -4.02
C ARG A 107 5.76 -7.53 -3.42
N ASN A 108 6.61 -8.16 -4.25
CA ASN A 108 7.56 -9.19 -3.81
C ASN A 108 8.65 -8.62 -2.88
N ASP A 109 9.27 -7.50 -3.24
CA ASP A 109 10.29 -6.85 -2.42
C ASP A 109 9.69 -6.12 -1.23
N GLN A 110 8.50 -5.52 -1.40
CA GLN A 110 7.75 -4.89 -0.32
C GLN A 110 7.41 -5.90 0.77
N VAL A 111 6.68 -6.98 0.47
CA VAL A 111 6.29 -7.97 1.49
C VAL A 111 7.51 -8.63 2.16
N ALA A 112 8.59 -8.87 1.41
CA ALA A 112 9.83 -9.40 1.98
C ALA A 112 10.51 -8.42 2.94
N THR A 113 10.36 -7.11 2.71
CA THR A 113 10.87 -6.04 3.58
C THR A 113 9.99 -5.93 4.82
N ASP A 114 8.68 -5.87 4.64
CA ASP A 114 7.70 -5.74 5.71
C ASP A 114 7.81 -6.90 6.71
N LEU A 115 7.90 -8.14 6.21
CA LEU A 115 8.10 -9.32 7.05
C LEU A 115 9.40 -9.25 7.85
N LYS A 116 10.50 -8.75 7.26
CA LYS A 116 11.78 -8.63 7.97
C LYS A 116 11.74 -7.55 9.05
N ILE A 117 11.04 -6.45 8.81
CA ILE A 117 10.84 -5.40 9.82
C ILE A 117 9.98 -5.97 10.96
N ALA A 118 8.82 -6.54 10.64
CA ALA A 118 7.88 -7.07 11.63
C ALA A 118 8.45 -8.23 12.46
N LEU A 119 9.35 -9.06 11.91
CA LEU A 119 10.00 -10.15 12.65
C LEU A 119 11.19 -9.71 13.50
N LYS A 120 11.72 -8.51 13.24
CA LYS A 120 12.85 -7.95 13.99
C LYS A 120 12.38 -7.29 15.29
N GLU A 121 11.15 -6.76 15.29
CA GLU A 121 10.48 -6.12 16.43
C GLU A 121 9.89 -7.17 17.40
#